data_AF-A0A7S0LRK1-F1
#
_entry.id   AF-A0A7S0LRK1-F1
#
_cell.length_a   1.000
_cell.length_b   1.000
_cell.length_c   1.000
_cell.angle_alpha   90.00
_cell.angle_beta   90.00
_cell.angle_gamma   90.00
#
_symmetry.space_group_name_H-M   'P 1'
#
loop_
_entity.id
_entity.type
_entity.pdbx_description
1 polymer ?
#
loop_
_entity_poly.entity_id
_entity_poly.type
_entity_poly.pdbx_seq_one_letter_code
_entity_poly.pdbx_strand_id
1 'polypeptide(L)'
;FTQAAQDDYEAYHFSRVVSRAVSFAADDLSARYFDAAKDRLYCAPADSPSRRAVQTVLHSALDALLLSVAPILPFLAEEVHAHRCFVTTRSPFEAMWVPPPAEWRQPALAEHWGLVIGAKREVSRLLHEALLSKRLQSATEVRVELRAAVGTPLHTALLEVGAELNDALAVCATRIMPLADESTKADVDSQDDTLVACARVNFGAAPTAEGLGELEVRVASTSTDNAISKCPRCWRHVHVHGTSGEGVRLGDGWTYRGCPSEGSPELCPLQHAPTLVPAP
;
A
#
# COMPACT_ATOMS: atom_id res chain seq x y z
N PHE A 1 -11.14 14.17 -0.30
CA PHE A 1 -12.13 14.01 0.77
C PHE A 1 -12.56 15.37 1.34
N THR A 2 -11.69 16.10 2.04
CA THR A 2 -12.02 17.35 2.77
C THR A 2 -12.77 18.39 1.92
N GLN A 3 -12.25 18.75 0.74
CA GLN A 3 -12.93 19.70 -0.16
C GLN A 3 -14.35 19.25 -0.52
N ALA A 4 -14.52 17.98 -0.90
CA ALA A 4 -15.83 17.47 -1.29
C ALA A 4 -16.82 17.43 -0.11
N ALA A 5 -16.33 17.26 1.12
CA ALA A 5 -17.18 17.38 2.30
C ALA A 5 -17.61 18.84 2.52
N GLN A 6 -16.69 19.80 2.38
CA GLN A 6 -16.99 21.23 2.46
C GLN A 6 -18.03 21.65 1.43
N ASP A 7 -17.85 21.26 0.16
CA ASP A 7 -18.80 21.54 -0.92
C ASP A 7 -20.21 20.96 -0.62
N ASP A 8 -20.27 19.76 -0.02
CA ASP A 8 -21.54 19.15 0.38
C ASP A 8 -22.19 19.88 1.56
N TYR A 9 -21.43 20.43 2.50
CA TYR A 9 -21.97 21.27 3.56
C TYR A 9 -22.49 22.61 3.03
N GLU A 10 -21.78 23.24 2.10
CA GLU A 10 -22.23 24.47 1.42
C GLU A 10 -23.53 24.26 0.64
N ALA A 11 -23.70 23.07 0.05
CA ALA A 11 -24.93 22.66 -0.64
C ALA A 11 -26.03 22.10 0.29
N TYR A 12 -25.82 22.12 1.62
CA TYR A 12 -26.74 21.55 2.62
C TYR A 12 -27.03 20.04 2.43
N HIS A 13 -26.10 19.30 1.85
CA HIS A 13 -26.18 17.86 1.58
C HIS A 13 -25.50 17.01 2.68
N PHE A 14 -25.99 17.12 3.92
CA PHE A 14 -25.41 16.44 5.08
C PHE A 14 -25.32 14.91 4.96
N SER A 15 -26.29 14.29 4.29
CA SER A 15 -26.27 12.83 4.05
C SER A 15 -25.06 12.40 3.21
N ARG A 16 -24.65 13.22 2.22
CA ARG A 16 -23.48 12.95 1.39
C ARG A 16 -22.19 13.06 2.19
N VAL A 17 -22.10 14.01 3.11
CA VAL A 17 -20.96 14.13 4.04
C VAL A 17 -20.79 12.84 4.83
N VAL A 18 -21.86 12.31 5.44
CA VAL A 18 -21.81 11.06 6.20
C VAL A 18 -21.38 9.90 5.31
N SER A 19 -21.99 9.73 4.13
CA SER A 19 -21.61 8.67 3.20
C SER A 19 -20.14 8.76 2.78
N ARG A 20 -19.62 9.97 2.53
CA ARG A 20 -18.20 10.16 2.21
C ARG A 20 -17.29 9.83 3.37
N ALA A 21 -17.65 10.22 4.60
CA ALA A 21 -16.85 9.93 5.78
C ALA A 21 -16.75 8.41 6.00
N VAL A 22 -17.86 7.70 5.84
CA VAL A 22 -17.91 6.23 5.90
C VAL A 22 -17.06 5.60 4.79
N SER A 23 -17.23 6.04 3.53
CA SER A 23 -16.41 5.51 2.42
C SER A 23 -14.93 5.81 2.58
N PHE A 24 -14.55 7.01 3.03
CA PHE A 24 -13.14 7.36 3.29
C PHE A 24 -12.55 6.47 4.40
N ALA A 25 -13.29 6.24 5.48
CA ALA A 25 -12.83 5.36 6.56
C ALA A 25 -12.73 3.89 6.13
N ALA A 26 -13.71 3.39 5.36
CA ALA A 26 -13.76 1.99 4.95
C ALA A 26 -12.81 1.69 3.77
N ASP A 27 -12.90 2.45 2.68
CA ASP A 27 -12.26 2.13 1.41
C ASP A 27 -10.83 2.67 1.34
N ASP A 28 -10.61 3.92 1.77
CA ASP A 28 -9.29 4.57 1.67
C ASP A 28 -8.40 4.23 2.87
N LEU A 29 -8.94 4.32 4.09
CA LEU A 29 -8.15 4.05 5.30
C LEU A 29 -8.06 2.55 5.61
N SER A 30 -9.20 1.91 5.92
CA SER A 30 -9.19 0.52 6.42
C SER A 30 -8.70 -0.49 5.37
N ALA A 31 -9.32 -0.52 4.19
CA ALA A 31 -9.02 -1.52 3.17
C ALA A 31 -7.67 -1.30 2.45
N ARG A 32 -7.20 -0.05 2.34
CA ARG A 32 -5.98 0.29 1.60
C ARG A 32 -4.85 0.70 2.52
N TYR A 33 -4.98 1.85 3.19
CA TYR A 33 -3.85 2.48 3.86
C TYR A 33 -3.39 1.72 5.11
N PHE A 34 -4.30 1.34 6.01
CA PHE A 34 -3.96 0.61 7.23
C PHE A 34 -3.33 -0.73 6.91
N ASP A 35 -3.87 -1.43 5.92
CA ASP A 35 -3.34 -2.71 5.49
C ASP A 35 -1.88 -2.62 5.03
N ALA A 36 -1.54 -1.60 4.23
CA ALA A 36 -0.16 -1.36 3.80
C ALA A 36 0.74 -0.80 4.92
N ALA A 37 0.18 -0.07 5.88
CA ALA A 37 0.92 0.63 6.91
C ALA A 37 1.21 -0.22 8.17
N LYS A 38 0.47 -1.32 8.41
CA LYS A 38 0.59 -2.18 9.61
C LYS A 38 2.04 -2.55 9.93
N ASP A 39 2.78 -3.01 8.93
CA ASP A 39 4.14 -3.50 9.15
C ASP A 39 5.09 -2.37 9.56
N ARG A 40 4.91 -1.17 9.00
CA ARG A 40 5.67 0.02 9.40
C ARG A 40 5.33 0.45 10.82
N LEU A 41 4.06 0.36 11.21
CA LEU A 41 3.60 0.75 12.55
C LEU A 41 4.05 -0.24 13.63
N TYR A 42 4.00 -1.53 13.34
CA TYR A 42 4.23 -2.58 14.32
C TYR A 42 5.68 -3.05 14.35
N CYS A 43 6.36 -3.06 13.20
CA CYS A 43 7.69 -3.66 13.09
C CYS A 43 8.81 -2.64 13.02
N ALA A 44 8.60 -1.42 12.50
CA ALA A 44 9.69 -0.46 12.40
C ALA A 44 10.04 0.17 13.77
N PRO A 45 11.30 0.58 14.00
CA PRO A 45 11.70 1.28 15.21
C PRO A 45 10.85 2.53 15.48
N ALA A 46 10.67 2.87 16.75
CA ALA A 46 9.81 4.00 17.18
C ALA A 46 10.19 5.33 16.50
N ASP A 47 11.49 5.60 16.38
CA ASP A 47 12.00 6.83 15.76
C ASP A 47 12.33 6.70 14.27
N SER A 48 11.94 5.59 13.63
CA SER A 48 12.21 5.41 12.21
C SER A 48 11.45 6.44 11.36
N PRO A 49 12.11 7.06 10.36
CA PRO A 49 11.44 8.01 9.46
C PRO A 49 10.21 7.42 8.78
N SER A 50 10.26 6.12 8.41
CA SER A 50 9.14 5.41 7.80
C SER A 50 7.91 5.34 8.72
N ARG A 51 8.11 5.00 10.01
CA ARG A 51 7.01 4.97 10.99
C ARG A 51 6.45 6.37 11.26
N ARG A 52 7.32 7.37 11.42
CA ARG A 52 6.91 8.77 11.63
C ARG A 52 6.15 9.35 10.44
N ALA A 53 6.54 9.00 9.21
CA ALA A 53 5.82 9.39 8.00
C ALA A 53 4.38 8.85 8.01
N VAL A 54 4.20 7.56 8.33
CA VAL A 54 2.86 6.96 8.44
C VAL A 54 2.03 7.65 9.53
N GLN A 55 2.61 7.87 10.71
CA GLN A 55 1.91 8.54 11.83
C GLN A 55 1.47 9.97 11.46
N THR A 56 2.29 10.70 10.70
CA THR A 56 1.97 12.07 10.24
C THR A 56 0.76 12.06 9.32
N VAL A 57 0.70 11.12 8.37
CA VAL A 57 -0.47 10.95 7.48
C VAL A 57 -1.70 10.54 8.26
N LEU A 58 -1.57 9.58 9.20
CA LEU A 58 -2.70 9.14 10.04
C LEU A 58 -3.25 10.27 10.91
N HIS A 59 -2.38 11.09 11.49
CA HIS A 59 -2.78 12.26 12.27
C HIS A 59 -3.56 13.25 11.41
N SER A 60 -3.04 13.56 10.22
CA SER A 60 -3.71 14.48 9.27
C SER A 60 -5.04 13.93 8.77
N ALA A 61 -5.13 12.61 8.53
CA ALA A 61 -6.36 11.94 8.12
C ALA A 61 -7.41 11.92 9.24
N LEU A 62 -6.99 11.70 10.49
CA LEU A 62 -7.85 11.77 11.66
C LEU A 62 -8.43 13.17 11.83
N ASP A 63 -7.61 14.22 11.74
CA ASP A 63 -8.07 15.61 11.84
C ASP A 63 -9.07 15.95 10.72
N ALA A 64 -8.78 15.56 9.49
CA ALA A 64 -9.70 15.77 8.36
C ALA A 64 -11.04 15.07 8.57
N LEU A 65 -11.05 13.82 9.07
CA LEU A 65 -12.26 13.08 9.38
C LEU A 65 -13.03 13.71 10.54
N LEU A 66 -12.33 14.02 11.63
CA LEU A 66 -12.87 14.60 12.85
C LEU A 66 -13.60 15.92 12.58
N LEU A 67 -12.93 16.85 11.90
CA LEU A 67 -13.51 18.15 11.53
C LEU A 67 -14.70 18.00 10.58
N SER A 68 -14.67 17.00 9.69
CA SER A 68 -15.76 16.75 8.75
C SER A 68 -17.01 16.18 9.42
N VAL A 69 -16.86 15.36 10.47
CA VAL A 69 -18.01 14.75 11.17
C VAL A 69 -18.47 15.55 12.38
N ALA A 70 -17.65 16.43 12.94
CA ALA A 70 -17.97 17.20 14.15
C ALA A 70 -19.33 17.91 14.11
N PRO A 71 -19.75 18.59 13.01
CA PRO A 71 -21.07 19.24 12.95
C PRO A 71 -22.26 18.28 13.03
N ILE A 72 -22.07 16.99 12.72
CA ILE A 72 -23.13 15.97 12.67
C ILE A 72 -23.07 15.09 13.93
N LEU A 73 -21.88 14.76 14.40
CA LEU A 73 -21.62 13.84 15.52
C LEU A 73 -20.78 14.54 16.61
N PRO A 74 -21.33 15.55 17.32
CA PRO A 74 -20.54 16.40 18.16
C PRO A 74 -19.92 15.69 19.37
N PHE A 75 -20.69 14.82 20.04
CA PHE A 75 -20.18 14.06 21.20
C PHE A 75 -19.06 13.09 20.82
N LEU A 76 -19.21 12.41 19.68
CA LEU A 76 -18.17 11.51 19.17
C LEU A 76 -16.90 12.29 18.81
N ALA A 77 -17.06 13.48 18.22
CA ALA A 77 -15.91 14.32 17.88
C ALA A 77 -15.15 14.78 19.13
N GLU A 78 -15.85 15.20 20.19
CA GLU A 78 -15.20 15.52 21.47
C GLU A 78 -14.51 14.31 22.10
N GLU A 79 -15.16 13.16 22.10
CA GLU A 79 -14.58 11.93 22.66
C GLU A 79 -13.30 11.53 21.92
N VAL A 80 -13.33 11.53 20.58
CA VAL A 80 -12.16 11.22 19.76
C VAL A 80 -11.05 12.25 19.97
N HIS A 81 -11.42 13.54 20.07
CA HIS A 81 -10.47 14.61 20.34
C HIS A 81 -9.78 14.45 21.70
N ALA A 82 -10.52 14.07 22.75
CA ALA A 82 -9.97 13.83 24.08
C ALA A 82 -8.96 12.67 24.12
N HIS A 83 -9.06 11.72 23.20
CA HIS A 83 -8.19 10.54 23.13
C HIS A 83 -7.04 10.66 22.12
N ARG A 84 -6.91 11.78 21.39
CA ARG A 84 -5.83 11.94 20.41
C ARG A 84 -4.48 12.24 21.08
N CYS A 85 -3.39 11.76 20.51
CA CYS A 85 -2.06 12.17 20.94
C CYS A 85 -1.86 13.66 20.62
N PHE A 86 -1.26 14.40 21.54
CA PHE A 86 -1.09 15.87 21.45
C PHE A 86 -2.42 16.64 21.43
N VAL A 87 -3.27 16.42 22.45
CA VAL A 87 -4.47 17.24 22.67
C VAL A 87 -4.07 18.72 22.72
N THR A 88 -4.39 19.45 21.65
CA THR A 88 -4.42 20.91 21.69
C THR A 88 -5.51 21.31 22.68
N THR A 89 -5.31 22.34 23.48
CA THR A 89 -6.31 22.80 24.47
C THR A 89 -7.65 23.24 23.87
N ARG A 90 -7.77 23.34 22.54
CA ARG A 90 -8.97 23.79 21.82
C ARG A 90 -9.79 22.62 21.32
N SER A 91 -11.08 22.65 21.62
CA SER A 91 -12.09 21.72 21.12
C SER A 91 -12.12 21.69 19.57
N PRO A 92 -12.53 20.56 18.95
CA PRO A 92 -12.80 20.50 17.51
C PRO A 92 -13.76 21.58 17.00
N PHE A 93 -14.67 22.10 17.84
CA PHE A 93 -15.61 23.15 17.45
C PHE A 93 -15.01 24.56 17.47
N GLU A 94 -13.90 24.74 18.18
CA GLU A 94 -13.12 25.98 18.15
C GLU A 94 -12.10 25.97 17.00
N ALA A 95 -11.83 24.79 16.45
CA ALA A 95 -10.95 24.63 15.31
C ALA A 95 -11.67 25.08 14.03
N MET A 96 -11.04 25.99 13.30
CA MET A 96 -11.47 26.31 11.95
C MET A 96 -11.10 25.15 11.01
N TRP A 97 -11.89 24.95 9.95
CA TRP A 97 -11.47 24.07 8.87
C TRP A 97 -10.20 24.61 8.22
N VAL A 98 -9.09 23.95 8.49
CA VAL A 98 -7.83 24.22 7.80
C VAL A 98 -7.80 23.35 6.55
N PRO A 99 -7.83 23.93 5.34
CA PRO A 99 -7.64 23.14 4.14
C PRO A 99 -6.24 22.53 4.16
N PRO A 100 -6.08 21.26 3.76
CA PRO A 100 -4.76 20.68 3.62
C PRO A 100 -3.91 21.49 2.63
N PRO A 101 -2.57 21.47 2.75
CA PRO A 101 -1.68 22.13 1.80
C PRO A 101 -2.00 21.74 0.35
N ALA A 102 -2.06 22.74 -0.54
CA ALA A 102 -2.42 22.51 -1.95
C ALA A 102 -1.47 21.53 -2.66
N GLU A 103 -0.21 21.49 -2.23
CA GLU A 103 0.84 20.57 -2.68
C GLU A 103 0.52 19.08 -2.46
N TRP A 104 -0.37 18.75 -1.53
CA TRP A 104 -0.78 17.35 -1.30
C TRP A 104 -1.72 16.85 -2.39
N ARG A 105 -2.39 17.77 -3.12
CA ARG A 105 -3.29 17.40 -4.22
C ARG A 105 -2.48 17.20 -5.49
N GLN A 106 -2.08 15.95 -5.72
CA GLN A 106 -1.32 15.54 -6.91
C GLN A 106 -2.13 14.55 -7.76
N PRO A 107 -2.89 15.02 -8.78
CA PRO A 107 -3.74 14.16 -9.60
C PRO A 107 -2.97 13.07 -10.34
N ALA A 108 -1.78 13.38 -10.87
CA ALA A 108 -0.93 12.40 -11.55
C ALA A 108 -0.52 11.25 -10.63
N LEU A 109 -0.17 11.57 -9.37
CA LEU A 109 0.15 10.56 -8.36
C LEU A 109 -1.10 9.73 -8.00
N ALA A 110 -2.28 10.34 -7.94
CA ALA A 110 -3.52 9.63 -7.68
C ALA A 110 -3.89 8.65 -8.82
N GLU A 111 -3.72 9.05 -10.08
CA GLU A 111 -3.92 8.18 -11.24
C GLU A 111 -2.94 7.00 -11.23
N HIS A 112 -1.67 7.29 -10.95
CA HIS A 112 -0.61 6.31 -10.80
C HIS A 112 -0.93 5.27 -9.71
N TRP A 113 -1.28 5.72 -8.50
CA TRP A 113 -1.71 4.82 -7.42
C TRP A 113 -3.03 4.11 -7.74
N GLY A 114 -3.90 4.69 -8.56
CA GLY A 114 -5.10 4.04 -9.07
C GLY A 114 -4.80 2.74 -9.83
N LEU A 115 -3.72 2.72 -10.63
CA LEU A 115 -3.24 1.52 -11.32
C LEU A 115 -2.75 0.46 -10.33
N VAL A 116 -1.95 0.86 -9.34
CA VAL A 116 -1.41 -0.04 -8.30
C VAL A 116 -2.53 -0.62 -7.43
N ILE A 117 -3.53 0.18 -7.06
CA ILE A 117 -4.72 -0.27 -6.32
C ILE A 117 -5.54 -1.25 -7.16
N GLY A 118 -5.66 -1.01 -8.47
CA GLY A 118 -6.30 -1.96 -9.36
C GLY A 118 -5.54 -3.30 -9.43
N ALA A 119 -4.20 -3.28 -9.48
CA ALA A 119 -3.38 -4.48 -9.38
C ALA A 119 -3.55 -5.19 -8.03
N LYS A 120 -3.59 -4.44 -6.91
CA LYS A 120 -3.89 -4.99 -5.57
C LYS A 120 -5.20 -5.74 -5.57
N ARG A 121 -6.26 -5.17 -6.15
CA ARG A 121 -7.58 -5.81 -6.19
C ARG A 121 -7.53 -7.18 -6.86
N GLU A 122 -6.81 -7.30 -7.99
CA GLU A 122 -6.67 -8.58 -8.68
C GLU A 122 -5.84 -9.58 -7.89
N VAL A 123 -4.75 -9.14 -7.25
CA VAL A 123 -3.95 -9.99 -6.35
C VAL A 123 -4.81 -10.48 -5.18
N SER A 124 -5.54 -9.59 -4.50
CA SER A 124 -6.42 -9.94 -3.39
C SER A 124 -7.54 -10.90 -3.81
N ARG A 125 -8.09 -10.74 -5.02
CA ARG A 125 -9.09 -11.66 -5.58
C ARG A 125 -8.50 -13.07 -5.75
N LEU A 126 -7.33 -13.18 -6.38
CA LEU A 126 -6.65 -14.47 -6.59
C LEU A 126 -6.26 -15.14 -5.27
N LEU A 127 -5.75 -14.37 -4.31
CA LEU A 127 -5.44 -14.85 -2.97
C LEU A 127 -6.68 -15.43 -2.29
N HIS A 128 -7.81 -14.70 -2.35
CA HIS A 128 -9.06 -15.15 -1.74
C HIS A 128 -9.57 -16.46 -2.39
N GLU A 129 -9.54 -16.55 -3.72
CA GLU A 129 -9.90 -17.77 -4.46
C GLU A 129 -8.98 -18.96 -4.12
N ALA A 130 -7.68 -18.71 -3.98
CA ALA A 130 -6.70 -19.73 -3.60
C ALA A 130 -6.87 -20.23 -2.16
N LEU A 131 -7.25 -19.35 -1.23
CA LEU A 131 -7.59 -19.71 0.16
C LEU A 131 -8.88 -20.52 0.23
N LEU A 132 -9.94 -20.11 -0.50
CA LEU A 132 -11.22 -20.83 -0.55
C LEU A 132 -11.07 -22.23 -1.14
N SER A 133 -10.24 -22.36 -2.18
CA SER A 133 -9.91 -23.65 -2.81
C SER A 133 -8.91 -24.49 -2.01
N LYS A 134 -8.46 -24.02 -0.83
CA LYS A 134 -7.49 -24.66 0.07
C LYS A 134 -6.13 -24.97 -0.58
N ARG A 135 -5.80 -24.27 -1.68
CA ARG A 135 -4.47 -24.35 -2.30
C ARG A 135 -3.43 -23.53 -1.54
N LEU A 136 -3.89 -22.52 -0.79
CA LEU A 136 -3.10 -21.79 0.21
C LEU A 136 -3.67 -22.02 1.61
N GLN A 137 -2.79 -22.08 2.61
CA GLN A 137 -3.16 -22.11 4.02
C GLN A 137 -3.14 -20.71 4.65
N SER A 138 -2.24 -19.83 4.19
CA SER A 138 -2.11 -18.45 4.66
C SER A 138 -1.82 -17.48 3.51
N ALA A 139 -2.35 -16.26 3.59
CA ALA A 139 -2.02 -15.17 2.67
C ALA A 139 -0.58 -14.65 2.85
N THR A 140 0.04 -14.91 4.01
CA THR A 140 1.41 -14.51 4.32
C THR A 140 2.46 -15.48 3.78
N GLU A 141 2.07 -16.53 3.07
CA GLU A 141 2.98 -17.54 2.49
C GLU A 141 3.07 -17.40 0.97
N VAL A 142 2.97 -16.16 0.48
CA VAL A 142 2.73 -15.90 -0.92
C VAL A 142 3.76 -14.98 -1.53
N ARG A 143 4.25 -15.41 -2.68
CA ARG A 143 5.02 -14.64 -3.65
C ARG A 143 4.15 -14.24 -4.81
N VAL A 144 4.27 -13.00 -5.25
CA VAL A 144 3.51 -12.49 -6.38
C VAL A 144 4.46 -12.00 -7.47
N GLU A 145 4.28 -12.53 -8.66
CA GLU A 145 4.93 -12.03 -9.86
C GLU A 145 3.91 -11.25 -10.69
N LEU A 146 4.23 -9.98 -10.95
CA LEU A 146 3.45 -9.05 -11.74
C LEU A 146 4.12 -8.88 -13.09
N ARG A 147 3.44 -9.30 -14.15
CA ARG A 147 3.89 -9.17 -15.52
C ARG A 147 3.09 -8.11 -16.25
N ALA A 148 3.76 -7.04 -16.67
CA ALA A 148 3.13 -5.95 -17.41
C ALA A 148 3.93 -5.66 -18.69
N ALA A 149 3.23 -5.24 -19.75
CA ALA A 149 3.87 -4.87 -21.00
C ALA A 149 4.78 -3.63 -20.81
N VAL A 150 6.02 -3.71 -21.31
CA VAL A 150 7.02 -2.65 -21.15
C VAL A 150 6.55 -1.38 -21.87
N GLY A 151 6.72 -0.23 -21.23
CA GLY A 151 6.30 1.07 -21.77
C GLY A 151 4.84 1.44 -21.47
N THR A 152 4.06 0.58 -20.82
CA THR A 152 2.72 0.94 -20.36
C THR A 152 2.76 1.82 -19.10
N PRO A 153 1.74 2.67 -18.87
CA PRO A 153 1.59 3.42 -17.63
C PRO A 153 1.60 2.51 -16.39
N LEU A 154 0.99 1.32 -16.49
CA LEU A 154 0.98 0.34 -15.41
C LEU A 154 2.38 -0.19 -15.07
N HIS A 155 3.17 -0.57 -16.07
CA HIS A 155 4.54 -1.05 -15.85
C HIS A 155 5.41 0.03 -15.18
N THR A 156 5.30 1.28 -15.66
CA THR A 156 5.99 2.42 -15.05
C THR A 156 5.53 2.60 -13.60
N ALA A 157 4.23 2.45 -13.34
CA ALA A 157 3.71 2.61 -11.99
C ALA A 157 4.18 1.57 -10.99
N LEU A 158 4.25 0.31 -11.41
CA LEU A 158 4.79 -0.75 -10.57
C LEU A 158 6.28 -0.54 -10.28
N LEU A 159 7.06 -0.10 -11.28
CA LEU A 159 8.50 0.15 -11.09
C LEU A 159 8.81 1.32 -10.16
N GLU A 160 8.06 2.42 -10.24
CA GLU A 160 8.27 3.58 -9.36
C GLU A 160 7.97 3.26 -7.89
N VAL A 161 6.94 2.46 -7.62
CA VAL A 161 6.64 2.01 -6.25
C VAL A 161 7.69 1.01 -5.76
N GLY A 162 8.19 0.14 -6.64
CA GLY A 162 9.33 -0.73 -6.37
C GLY A 162 9.17 -1.58 -5.12
N ALA A 163 10.09 -1.46 -4.16
CA ALA A 163 10.12 -2.28 -2.95
C ALA A 163 8.90 -2.06 -2.01
N GLU A 164 8.20 -0.93 -2.15
CA GLU A 164 6.99 -0.62 -1.37
C GLU A 164 5.77 -1.43 -1.83
N LEU A 165 5.84 -2.11 -2.99
CA LEU A 165 4.77 -2.98 -3.48
C LEU A 165 4.46 -4.12 -2.52
N ASN A 166 5.47 -4.64 -1.84
CA ASN A 166 5.31 -5.68 -0.82
C ASN A 166 4.36 -5.24 0.29
N ASP A 167 4.46 -3.98 0.72
CA ASP A 167 3.59 -3.39 1.74
C ASP A 167 2.22 -3.07 1.13
N ALA A 168 2.19 -2.45 -0.06
CA ALA A 168 0.95 -2.10 -0.74
C ALA A 168 0.04 -3.31 -1.00
N LEU A 169 0.62 -4.44 -1.44
CA LEU A 169 -0.10 -5.67 -1.77
C LEU A 169 -0.30 -6.60 -0.57
N ALA A 170 0.34 -6.33 0.56
CA ALA A 170 0.35 -7.18 1.76
C ALA A 170 0.83 -8.63 1.48
N VAL A 171 1.89 -8.78 0.68
CA VAL A 171 2.47 -10.08 0.28
C VAL A 171 3.94 -10.18 0.67
N CYS A 172 4.53 -11.38 0.71
CA CYS A 172 5.89 -11.54 1.22
C CYS A 172 6.96 -10.99 0.30
N ALA A 173 6.86 -11.29 -0.99
CA ALA A 173 7.77 -10.76 -1.98
C ALA A 173 7.05 -10.54 -3.31
N THR A 174 7.46 -9.47 -3.99
CA THR A 174 6.97 -9.09 -5.30
C THR A 174 8.12 -9.09 -6.30
N ARG A 175 7.81 -9.58 -7.50
CA ARG A 175 8.70 -9.51 -8.66
C ARG A 175 7.94 -8.88 -9.82
N ILE A 176 8.59 -7.94 -10.51
CA ILE A 176 8.05 -7.32 -11.72
C ILE A 176 8.80 -7.91 -12.92
N MET A 177 8.06 -8.36 -13.93
CA MET A 177 8.60 -8.91 -15.15
C MET A 177 7.94 -8.30 -16.39
N PRO A 178 8.64 -8.23 -17.53
CA PRO A 178 7.99 -7.88 -18.79
C PRO A 178 7.00 -8.97 -19.19
N LEU A 179 5.83 -8.57 -19.70
CA LEU A 179 4.89 -9.51 -20.31
C LEU A 179 5.52 -10.11 -21.56
N ALA A 180 5.59 -11.45 -21.63
CA ALA A 180 6.12 -12.15 -22.80
C ALA A 180 5.02 -12.37 -23.85
N ASP A 181 5.36 -12.21 -25.13
CA ASP A 181 4.46 -12.52 -26.24
C ASP A 181 4.07 -14.01 -26.24
N GLU A 182 2.87 -14.31 -26.73
CA GLU A 182 2.23 -15.64 -26.66
C GLU A 182 3.07 -16.81 -27.19
N SER A 183 4.09 -16.55 -28.01
CA SER A 183 5.02 -17.54 -28.56
C SER A 183 5.93 -18.21 -27.53
N THR A 184 5.96 -17.73 -26.27
CA THR A 184 6.75 -18.31 -25.18
C THR A 184 5.94 -19.18 -24.22
N LYS A 185 4.64 -19.44 -24.52
CA LYS A 185 3.71 -20.18 -23.66
C LYS A 185 4.11 -21.65 -23.35
N ALA A 186 5.09 -22.23 -24.04
CA ALA A 186 5.39 -23.67 -23.93
C ALA A 186 6.49 -24.06 -22.93
N ASP A 187 7.41 -23.16 -22.56
CA ASP A 187 8.61 -23.57 -21.80
C ASP A 187 8.66 -23.09 -20.33
N VAL A 188 7.75 -22.22 -19.89
CA VAL A 188 7.77 -21.66 -18.51
C VAL A 188 6.66 -22.23 -17.61
N ASP A 189 5.65 -22.91 -18.17
CA ASP A 189 4.59 -23.57 -17.39
C ASP A 189 5.03 -24.94 -16.81
N SER A 190 6.26 -25.39 -17.09
CA SER A 190 6.69 -26.77 -16.81
C SER A 190 7.67 -26.96 -15.63
N GLN A 191 8.00 -25.93 -14.84
CA GLN A 191 8.96 -26.09 -13.72
C GLN A 191 8.67 -25.31 -12.44
N ASP A 192 7.45 -24.83 -12.20
CA ASP A 192 7.12 -24.20 -10.91
C ASP A 192 5.94 -24.90 -10.25
N ASP A 193 6.24 -26.01 -9.56
CA ASP A 193 5.29 -26.82 -8.76
C ASP A 193 4.65 -26.03 -7.60
N THR A 194 5.02 -24.75 -7.49
CA THR A 194 4.61 -23.79 -6.46
C THR A 194 3.53 -22.81 -6.92
N LEU A 195 3.21 -22.77 -8.23
CA LEU A 195 2.22 -21.85 -8.78
C LEU A 195 0.80 -22.26 -8.35
N VAL A 196 0.12 -21.36 -7.64
CA VAL A 196 -1.20 -21.62 -7.07
C VAL A 196 -2.33 -21.01 -7.90
N ALA A 197 -2.11 -19.80 -8.42
CA ALA A 197 -3.10 -19.09 -9.21
C ALA A 197 -2.43 -18.17 -10.24
N CYS A 198 -3.06 -18.01 -11.39
CA CYS A 198 -2.66 -17.06 -12.42
C CYS A 198 -3.92 -16.41 -12.99
N ALA A 199 -3.89 -15.09 -13.22
CA ALA A 199 -4.90 -14.44 -14.05
C ALA A 199 -4.31 -13.33 -14.89
N ARG A 200 -4.92 -13.13 -16.06
CA ARG A 200 -4.66 -12.00 -16.95
C ARG A 200 -5.83 -11.04 -16.92
N VAL A 201 -5.52 -9.76 -16.77
CA VAL A 201 -6.51 -8.69 -16.68
C VAL A 201 -6.07 -7.52 -17.55
N ASN A 202 -6.99 -7.04 -18.38
CA ASN A 202 -6.79 -5.83 -19.17
C ASN A 202 -7.23 -4.61 -18.36
N PHE A 203 -6.29 -3.72 -18.05
CA PHE A 203 -6.58 -2.45 -17.41
C PHE A 203 -7.06 -1.48 -18.50
N GLY A 204 -8.28 -0.95 -18.34
CA GLY A 204 -8.81 0.09 -19.24
C GLY A 204 -9.67 -0.41 -20.41
N ALA A 205 -10.56 -1.38 -20.19
CA ALA A 205 -11.63 -1.67 -21.16
C ALA A 205 -12.70 -0.55 -21.17
N ALA A 206 -12.33 0.63 -21.67
CA ALA A 206 -13.23 1.59 -22.27
C ALA A 206 -12.84 1.71 -23.76
N PRO A 207 -13.79 1.68 -24.71
CA PRO A 207 -13.52 1.42 -26.14
C PRO A 207 -12.76 2.53 -26.90
N THR A 208 -12.25 3.56 -26.23
CA THR A 208 -11.66 4.75 -26.86
C THR A 208 -10.36 5.26 -26.23
N ALA A 209 -9.80 4.58 -25.23
CA ALA A 209 -8.49 4.93 -24.67
C ALA A 209 -7.50 3.80 -24.97
N GLU A 210 -6.34 4.15 -25.51
CA GLU A 210 -5.17 3.27 -25.59
C GLU A 210 -5.02 2.56 -24.22
N GLY A 211 -5.13 1.23 -24.22
CA GLY A 211 -5.31 0.44 -23.00
C GLY A 211 -4.23 0.75 -21.96
N LEU A 212 -4.63 0.93 -20.71
CA LEU A 212 -3.72 1.23 -19.59
C LEU A 212 -2.69 0.12 -19.34
N GLY A 213 -2.90 -1.06 -19.93
CA GLY A 213 -1.94 -2.16 -20.03
C GLY A 213 -2.59 -3.51 -19.73
N GLU A 214 -2.03 -4.59 -20.27
CA GLU A 214 -2.35 -5.95 -19.81
C GLU A 214 -1.47 -6.30 -18.60
N LEU A 215 -2.08 -6.90 -17.58
CA LEU A 215 -1.42 -7.39 -16.38
C LEU A 215 -1.66 -8.89 -16.26
N GLU A 216 -0.58 -9.67 -16.21
CA GLU A 216 -0.61 -11.06 -15.78
C GLU A 216 -0.12 -11.13 -14.33
N VAL A 217 -0.97 -11.62 -13.43
CA VAL A 217 -0.63 -11.83 -12.01
C VAL A 217 -0.44 -13.31 -11.78
N ARG A 218 0.74 -13.69 -11.28
CA ARG A 218 1.07 -15.07 -10.90
C ARG A 218 1.31 -15.12 -9.40
N VAL A 219 0.63 -16.06 -8.75
CA VAL A 219 0.65 -16.25 -7.30
C VAL A 219 1.28 -17.61 -7.01
N ALA A 220 2.40 -17.61 -6.31
CA ALA A 220 3.14 -18.81 -5.94
C ALA A 220 3.22 -18.96 -4.41
N SER A 221 3.12 -20.21 -3.93
CA SER A 221 3.30 -20.53 -2.51
C SER A 221 4.78 -20.57 -2.15
N THR A 222 5.14 -20.00 -1.00
CA THR A 222 6.49 -20.11 -0.43
C THR A 222 6.70 -21.36 0.42
N SER A 223 5.66 -22.17 0.65
CA SER A 223 5.69 -23.28 1.63
C SER A 223 6.59 -24.46 1.23
N THR A 224 6.93 -24.58 -0.06
CA THR A 224 7.73 -25.69 -0.60
C THR A 224 9.24 -25.44 -0.56
N ASP A 225 9.65 -24.20 -0.29
CA ASP A 225 11.06 -23.81 -0.29
C ASP A 225 11.60 -23.86 1.14
N ASN A 226 12.36 -24.91 1.44
CA ASN A 226 12.96 -25.16 2.76
C ASN A 226 13.90 -24.03 3.23
N ALA A 227 14.34 -23.14 2.33
CA ALA A 227 15.16 -21.99 2.69
C ALA A 227 14.36 -20.83 3.31
N ILE A 228 13.02 -20.90 3.31
CA ILE A 228 12.14 -19.83 3.77
C ILE A 228 11.52 -20.16 5.13
N SER A 229 11.66 -19.27 6.10
CA SER A 229 10.99 -19.39 7.40
C SER A 229 10.13 -18.17 7.71
N LYS A 230 9.15 -18.36 8.59
CA LYS A 230 8.33 -17.29 9.13
C LYS A 230 9.13 -16.41 10.09
N CYS A 231 9.16 -15.11 9.85
CA CYS A 231 9.72 -14.13 10.78
C CYS A 231 8.84 -14.01 12.04
N PRO A 232 9.40 -14.08 13.26
CA PRO A 232 8.61 -13.97 14.50
C PRO A 232 8.03 -12.56 14.72
N ARG A 233 8.60 -11.52 14.09
CA ARG A 233 8.21 -10.11 14.28
C ARG A 233 7.14 -9.65 13.29
N CYS A 234 7.40 -9.75 11.98
CA CYS A 234 6.47 -9.29 10.95
C CYS A 234 5.60 -10.40 10.35
N TRP A 235 5.80 -11.66 10.76
CA TRP A 235 5.07 -12.82 10.25
C TRP A 235 5.16 -13.07 8.74
N ARG A 236 6.02 -12.33 8.03
CA ARG A 236 6.36 -12.61 6.63
C ARG A 236 7.33 -13.80 6.53
N HIS A 237 7.24 -14.52 5.42
CA HIS A 237 8.09 -15.64 5.07
C HIS A 237 9.33 -15.14 4.33
N VAL A 238 10.51 -15.36 4.91
CA VAL A 238 11.80 -14.78 4.50
C VAL A 238 12.85 -15.88 4.33
N HIS A 239 13.79 -15.69 3.40
CA HIS A 239 14.92 -16.62 3.30
C HIS A 239 15.80 -16.51 4.56
N VAL A 240 16.13 -17.67 5.13
CA VAL A 240 16.94 -17.79 6.34
C VAL A 240 18.42 -17.73 5.98
N HIS A 241 18.95 -16.54 5.71
CA HIS A 241 20.39 -16.35 5.63
C HIS A 241 20.84 -15.09 6.38
N GLY A 242 21.58 -15.29 7.48
CA GLY A 242 22.57 -14.35 8.01
C GLY A 242 22.06 -13.23 8.90
N THR A 243 22.64 -13.14 10.11
CA THR A 243 22.43 -12.12 11.15
C THR A 243 23.05 -10.74 10.82
N SER A 244 23.16 -10.34 9.55
CA SER A 244 23.77 -9.06 9.15
C SER A 244 22.74 -8.15 8.49
N GLY A 245 22.64 -6.90 8.98
CA GLY A 245 21.66 -5.88 8.61
C GLY A 245 21.75 -5.33 7.18
N GLU A 246 22.13 -6.15 6.21
CA GLU A 246 21.96 -5.85 4.79
C GLU A 246 20.62 -6.42 4.34
N GLY A 247 19.80 -5.61 3.67
CA GLY A 247 18.53 -6.06 3.12
C GLY A 247 18.73 -7.32 2.29
N VAL A 248 18.15 -8.44 2.73
CA VAL A 248 18.24 -9.73 2.05
C VAL A 248 17.60 -9.59 0.68
N ARG A 249 18.44 -9.41 -0.35
CA ARG A 249 18.04 -9.61 -1.72
C ARG A 249 17.85 -11.10 -1.91
N LEU A 250 16.59 -11.50 -2.04
CA LEU A 250 16.31 -12.78 -2.67
C LEU A 250 16.97 -12.74 -4.05
N GLY A 251 17.79 -13.73 -4.38
CA GLY A 251 18.32 -13.88 -5.73
C GLY A 251 17.19 -13.82 -6.78
N ASP A 252 17.54 -13.54 -8.03
CA ASP A 252 16.63 -13.61 -9.18
C ASP A 252 15.59 -12.47 -9.31
N GLY A 253 15.85 -11.28 -8.74
CA GLY A 253 15.02 -10.08 -9.00
C GLY A 253 13.77 -9.96 -8.13
N TRP A 254 13.68 -10.76 -7.06
CA TRP A 254 12.67 -10.64 -6.02
C TRP A 254 13.03 -9.50 -5.07
N THR A 255 12.06 -8.63 -4.78
CA THR A 255 12.24 -7.55 -3.80
C THR A 255 11.69 -7.98 -2.44
N TYR A 256 12.52 -7.90 -1.40
CA TYR A 256 12.11 -8.14 -0.01
C TYR A 256 12.54 -6.98 0.88
N ARG A 257 11.64 -6.51 1.73
CA ARG A 257 11.95 -5.54 2.77
C ARG A 257 12.22 -6.28 4.08
N GLY A 258 13.49 -6.35 4.46
CA GLY A 258 13.94 -6.93 5.73
C GLY A 258 13.32 -6.25 6.94
N CYS A 259 13.02 -7.03 7.98
CA CYS A 259 12.70 -6.48 9.29
C CYS A 259 14.00 -5.98 9.94
N PRO A 260 14.11 -4.70 10.35
CA PRO A 260 15.31 -4.22 11.02
C PRO A 260 15.51 -4.98 12.33
N SER A 261 16.70 -5.58 12.50
CA SER A 261 17.06 -6.27 13.74
C SER A 261 17.28 -5.26 14.88
N GLU A 262 17.00 -5.66 16.11
CA GLU A 262 17.43 -4.90 17.29
C GLU A 262 18.95 -4.89 17.33
N GLY A 263 19.57 -3.81 16.85
CA GLY A 263 21.02 -3.61 16.96
C GLY A 263 21.73 -2.92 15.79
N SER A 264 21.07 -2.56 14.69
CA SER A 264 21.73 -1.82 13.59
C SER A 264 21.05 -0.47 13.32
N PRO A 265 21.64 0.66 13.79
CA PRO A 265 21.13 2.01 13.51
C PRO A 265 21.46 2.52 12.10
N GLU A 266 22.13 1.74 11.25
CA GLU A 266 22.68 2.24 10.00
C GLU A 266 22.41 1.26 8.86
N LEU A 267 21.67 1.72 7.84
CA LEU A 267 21.91 1.52 6.41
C LEU A 267 20.67 2.02 5.63
N CYS A 268 20.65 3.33 5.39
CA CYS A 268 19.78 3.97 4.42
C CYS A 268 20.53 4.06 3.08
N PRO A 269 20.14 3.37 2.00
CA PRO A 269 20.66 3.66 0.68
C PRO A 269 19.69 4.58 -0.06
N LEU A 270 19.48 5.79 0.47
CA LEU A 270 18.94 6.93 -0.29
C LEU A 270 19.70 8.20 0.11
N GLN A 271 21.02 8.19 -0.07
CA GLN A 271 21.75 9.43 -0.33
C GLN A 271 21.44 9.86 -1.76
N HIS A 272 20.54 10.85 -1.88
CA HIS A 272 20.63 12.02 -2.77
C HIS A 272 19.28 12.76 -2.73
N ALA A 273 19.03 13.48 -1.63
CA ALA A 273 18.12 14.61 -1.66
C ALA A 273 18.98 15.88 -1.86
N PRO A 274 18.66 16.76 -2.82
CA PRO A 274 19.35 18.04 -2.95
C PRO A 274 19.06 18.89 -1.72
N THR A 275 20.13 19.46 -1.17
CA THR A 275 20.14 20.43 -0.07
C THR A 275 19.11 21.55 -0.32
N LEU A 276 18.07 21.59 0.51
CA LEU A 276 17.25 22.79 0.66
C LEU A 276 18.10 23.86 1.34
N VAL A 277 18.48 24.85 0.54
CA VAL A 277 19.06 26.13 0.95
C VAL A 277 18.03 26.86 1.81
N PRO A 278 18.37 27.33 3.03
CA PRO A 278 17.49 28.23 3.76
C PRO A 278 17.76 29.65 3.28
N ALA A 279 16.74 30.36 2.80
CA ALA A 279 16.77 31.81 2.70
C ALA A 279 15.37 32.40 2.47
N PRO A 280 15.13 33.67 2.80
CA PRO A 280 15.77 34.52 3.81
C PRO A 280 14.85 34.85 5.00
#